data_AF-A0A366CZD7-F1
#
_entry.id   AF-A0A366CZD7-F1
#
_cell.length_a   1.000
_cell.length_b   1.000
_cell.length_c   1.000
_cell.angle_alpha   90.00
_cell.angle_beta   90.00
_cell.angle_gamma   90.00
#
_symmetry.space_group_name_H-M   'P 1'
#
loop_
_entity.id
_entity.type
_entity.pdbx_description
1 polymer ?
#
loop_
_entity_poly.entity_id
_entity_poly.type
_entity_poly.pdbx_seq_one_letter_code
_entity_poly.pdbx_strand_id
1 'polypeptide(L)'
;MNEHDEALNIVWVADNASLASWCDYWAELPVIAVDTEFIRRTTYFPITGLIQISEGEKAVLIDPLSIDDWSPLKALMVNSAVMKVFHACSEDLDVFDRLLGVLPTPFYDTQIGEAYASAQWSLSYVKLIHEYLRIEVAKDETRSDWTQRPLTDAQKRYAALDVVYLAKVYPMQVARLKDKKMLEWALEDCETLKWQYQMNSDPEQNWSGVKTAWRLSPEGLTLLRLLFIWRDEQARKEDVPKGQILKDRTLWSIAKILPTHHKAISTAEEITGRQQRLYGETILEKVAMVKELSADEYQMPLEAPLPSQAGELTKAVKAFVRGRAETMGVAPEAMMKRKLLEPVVRHLFDGSAIDWQNPAMTGWRQDVIVNPILDKFKSS
;
A
#
# COMPACT_ATOMS: atom_id res chain seq x y z
N MET A 1 -37.00 -0.30 16.04
CA MET A 1 -36.51 1.03 15.63
C MET A 1 -35.25 1.23 16.44
N ASN A 2 -34.08 0.98 15.83
CA ASN A 2 -32.82 0.93 16.59
C ASN A 2 -32.50 2.32 17.16
N GLU A 3 -32.07 2.37 18.42
CA GLU A 3 -31.68 3.59 19.17
C GLU A 3 -30.45 4.33 18.60
N HIS A 4 -29.97 3.97 17.41
CA HIS A 4 -28.76 4.52 16.80
C HIS A 4 -28.99 5.38 15.55
N ASP A 5 -30.24 5.73 15.26
CA ASP A 5 -30.54 6.69 14.18
C ASP A 5 -30.47 8.14 14.69
N GLU A 6 -29.38 8.48 15.38
CA GLU A 6 -29.01 9.89 15.57
C GLU A 6 -28.91 10.52 14.18
N ALA A 7 -29.50 11.70 14.02
CA ALA A 7 -29.37 12.46 12.78
C ALA A 7 -27.90 12.78 12.54
N LEU A 8 -27.25 12.00 11.67
CA LEU A 8 -25.85 12.17 11.29
C LEU A 8 -25.69 13.58 10.70
N ASN A 9 -24.83 14.40 11.31
CA ASN A 9 -24.57 15.74 10.82
C ASN A 9 -23.60 15.67 9.64
N ILE A 10 -24.16 15.56 8.43
CA ILE A 10 -23.41 15.50 7.17
C ILE A 10 -23.31 16.91 6.59
N VAL A 11 -22.10 17.38 6.38
CA VAL A 11 -21.79 18.66 5.74
C VAL A 11 -21.19 18.40 4.37
N TRP A 12 -21.77 18.99 3.32
CA TRP A 12 -21.25 18.92 1.97
C TRP A 12 -20.37 20.15 1.68
N VAL A 13 -19.14 19.93 1.26
CA VAL A 13 -18.18 20.99 0.90
C VAL A 13 -17.83 20.85 -0.57
N ALA A 14 -18.09 21.90 -1.34
CA ALA A 14 -17.87 21.93 -2.78
C ALA A 14 -17.28 23.28 -3.26
N ASP A 15 -16.68 24.05 -2.34
CA ASP A 15 -16.04 25.32 -2.64
C ASP A 15 -14.82 25.55 -1.74
N ASN A 16 -13.84 26.33 -2.24
CA ASN A 16 -12.56 26.56 -1.57
C ASN A 16 -12.70 27.25 -0.21
N ALA A 17 -13.64 28.19 -0.06
CA ALA A 17 -13.76 28.98 1.16
C ALA A 17 -14.28 28.12 2.32
N SER A 18 -15.27 27.27 2.04
CA SER A 18 -15.76 26.26 2.98
C SER A 18 -14.66 25.26 3.33
N LEU A 19 -13.91 24.76 2.33
CA LEU A 19 -12.79 23.83 2.57
C LEU A 19 -11.72 24.44 3.48
N ALA A 20 -11.30 25.69 3.21
CA ALA A 20 -10.32 26.39 4.02
C ALA A 20 -10.81 26.55 5.47
N SER A 21 -12.06 26.97 5.67
CA SER A 21 -12.64 27.16 7.01
C SER A 21 -12.68 25.86 7.82
N TRP A 22 -13.00 24.73 7.17
CA TRP A 22 -12.95 23.42 7.82
C TRP A 22 -11.52 22.97 8.15
N CYS A 23 -10.56 23.24 7.26
CA CYS A 23 -9.15 22.94 7.51
C CYS A 23 -8.59 23.75 8.69
N ASP A 24 -8.97 25.02 8.83
CA ASP A 24 -8.58 25.86 9.97
C ASP A 24 -9.12 25.28 11.28
N TYR A 25 -10.39 24.87 11.31
CA TYR A 25 -10.98 24.20 12.48
C TYR A 25 -10.27 22.88 12.82
N TRP A 26 -10.06 22.00 11.83
CA TRP A 26 -9.40 20.71 12.07
C TRP A 26 -7.94 20.86 12.50
N ALA A 27 -7.26 21.94 12.12
CA ALA A 27 -5.90 22.22 12.54
C ALA A 27 -5.78 22.50 14.05
N GLU A 28 -6.87 22.86 14.72
CA GLU A 28 -6.93 23.04 16.18
C GLU A 28 -7.25 21.75 16.95
N LEU A 29 -7.61 20.67 16.25
CA LEU A 29 -7.97 19.39 16.87
C LEU A 29 -6.76 18.46 16.99
N PRO A 30 -6.71 17.59 18.02
CA PRO A 30 -5.62 16.63 18.15
C PRO A 30 -5.71 15.47 17.16
N VAL A 31 -6.91 15.18 16.64
CA VAL A 31 -7.18 14.01 15.80
C VAL A 31 -8.33 14.28 14.85
N ILE A 32 -8.21 13.75 13.63
CA ILE A 32 -9.29 13.64 12.66
C ILE A 32 -9.29 12.23 12.04
N ALA A 33 -10.47 11.66 11.83
CA ALA A 33 -10.64 10.49 10.97
C ALA A 33 -10.77 10.93 9.53
N VAL A 34 -10.16 10.19 8.62
CA VAL A 34 -10.08 10.49 7.19
C VAL A 34 -10.34 9.22 6.41
N ASP A 35 -11.07 9.34 5.32
CA ASP A 35 -11.28 8.29 4.34
C ASP A 35 -11.32 8.89 2.93
N THR A 36 -11.27 8.04 1.91
CA THR A 36 -11.47 8.47 0.52
C THR A 36 -12.33 7.49 -0.28
N GLU A 37 -13.06 8.01 -1.26
CA GLU A 37 -13.73 7.19 -2.27
C GLU A 37 -13.20 7.54 -3.65
N PHE A 38 -12.84 6.54 -4.44
CA PHE A 38 -12.19 6.72 -5.74
C PHE A 38 -12.50 5.59 -6.73
N ILE A 39 -12.26 5.85 -8.02
CA ILE A 39 -12.40 4.85 -9.08
C ILE A 39 -11.03 4.61 -9.72
N ARG A 40 -10.62 3.33 -9.80
CA ARG A 40 -9.40 2.87 -10.50
C ARG A 40 -9.70 1.61 -11.33
N ARG A 41 -10.49 1.77 -12.40
CA ARG A 41 -10.86 0.64 -13.30
C ARG A 41 -10.19 0.73 -14.65
N THR A 42 -10.18 1.93 -15.23
CA THR A 42 -9.76 2.16 -16.62
C THR A 42 -8.57 3.10 -16.74
N THR A 43 -8.10 3.66 -15.63
CA THR A 43 -7.02 4.65 -15.56
C THR A 43 -5.82 4.10 -14.79
N TYR A 44 -4.66 4.74 -14.98
CA TYR A 44 -3.49 4.48 -14.14
C TYR A 44 -3.69 5.13 -12.78
N PHE A 45 -4.07 6.41 -12.79
CA PHE A 45 -4.27 7.20 -11.58
C PHE A 45 -5.67 6.97 -10.99
N PRO A 46 -5.81 7.05 -9.66
CA PRO A 46 -7.14 7.00 -9.06
C PRO A 46 -7.88 8.30 -9.40
N ILE A 47 -9.15 8.19 -9.75
CA ILE A 47 -10.04 9.34 -9.87
C ILE A 47 -10.73 9.52 -8.52
N THR A 48 -10.33 10.54 -7.77
CA THR A 48 -10.95 10.87 -6.48
C THR A 48 -12.41 11.25 -6.68
N GLY A 49 -13.31 10.51 -6.05
CA GLY A 49 -14.75 10.75 -6.06
C GLY A 49 -15.23 11.51 -4.83
N LEU A 50 -14.62 11.28 -3.65
CA LEU A 50 -14.97 11.96 -2.41
C LEU A 50 -13.81 11.88 -1.40
N ILE A 51 -13.69 12.89 -0.53
CA ILE A 51 -12.86 12.82 0.67
C ILE A 51 -13.75 13.06 1.88
N GLN A 52 -13.62 12.24 2.91
CA GLN A 52 -14.40 12.33 4.13
C GLN A 52 -13.49 12.67 5.29
N ILE A 53 -13.90 13.61 6.14
CA ILE A 53 -13.17 13.95 7.37
C ILE A 53 -14.16 14.14 8.52
N SER A 54 -13.79 13.63 9.70
CA SER A 54 -14.61 13.74 10.91
C SER A 54 -13.80 13.79 12.19
N GLU A 55 -14.29 14.57 13.14
CA GLU A 55 -13.89 14.59 14.56
C GLU A 55 -14.73 13.63 15.44
N GLY A 56 -15.69 12.91 14.84
CA GLY A 56 -16.57 11.94 15.52
C GLY A 56 -18.01 12.41 15.78
N GLU A 57 -18.30 13.69 15.57
CA GLU A 57 -19.67 14.25 15.66
C GLU A 57 -20.25 14.61 14.29
N LYS A 58 -19.45 15.25 13.43
CA LYS A 58 -19.85 15.70 12.10
C LYS A 58 -19.03 14.98 11.05
N ALA A 59 -19.64 14.68 9.91
CA ALA A 59 -18.93 14.20 8.74
C ALA A 59 -18.92 15.28 7.68
N VAL A 60 -17.73 15.74 7.30
CA VAL A 60 -17.57 16.66 6.18
C VAL A 60 -17.19 15.85 4.96
N LEU A 61 -18.04 15.92 3.93
CA LEU A 61 -17.88 15.25 2.65
C LEU A 61 -17.43 16.30 1.63
N ILE A 62 -16.18 16.20 1.21
CA ILE A 62 -15.53 17.15 0.30
C ILE A 62 -15.65 16.61 -1.12
N ASP A 63 -16.39 17.33 -1.96
CA ASP A 63 -16.49 17.07 -3.39
C ASP A 63 -15.24 17.59 -4.13
N PRO A 64 -14.39 16.71 -4.68
CA PRO A 64 -13.17 17.15 -5.34
C PRO A 64 -13.40 17.83 -6.70
N LEU A 65 -14.60 17.75 -7.29
CA LEU A 65 -14.84 18.21 -8.67
C LEU A 65 -14.85 19.74 -8.82
N SER A 66 -15.14 20.48 -7.75
CA SER A 66 -15.27 21.93 -7.76
C SER A 66 -14.25 22.66 -6.88
N ILE A 67 -13.30 21.91 -6.32
CA ILE A 67 -12.17 22.46 -5.55
C ILE A 67 -10.95 22.57 -6.48
N ASP A 68 -10.39 23.77 -6.60
CA ASP A 68 -9.16 24.03 -7.34
C ASP A 68 -7.99 24.50 -6.44
N ASP A 69 -8.28 24.96 -5.22
CA ASP A 69 -7.25 25.23 -4.20
C ASP A 69 -7.23 24.18 -3.10
N TRP A 70 -6.27 23.26 -3.22
CA TRP A 70 -6.02 22.19 -2.26
C TRP A 70 -5.02 22.57 -1.16
N SER A 71 -4.49 23.80 -1.16
CA SER A 71 -3.44 24.23 -0.23
C SER A 71 -3.84 24.07 1.25
N PRO A 72 -5.07 24.41 1.68
CA PRO A 72 -5.49 24.22 3.06
C PRO A 72 -5.49 22.74 3.48
N LEU A 73 -6.05 21.87 2.65
CA LEU A 73 -6.12 20.43 2.93
C LEU A 73 -4.72 19.80 2.91
N LYS A 74 -3.87 20.22 1.97
CA LYS A 74 -2.46 19.82 1.91
C LYS A 74 -1.73 20.17 3.22
N ALA A 75 -1.91 21.39 3.72
CA ALA A 75 -1.30 21.81 4.98
C ALA A 75 -1.81 20.98 6.17
N LEU A 76 -3.11 20.70 6.23
CA LEU A 76 -3.70 19.85 7.26
C LEU A 76 -3.15 18.41 7.24
N MET A 77 -3.05 17.81 6.05
CA MET A 77 -2.59 16.42 5.90
C MET A 77 -1.14 16.22 6.36
N VAL A 78 -0.31 17.27 6.33
CA VAL A 78 1.08 17.23 6.83
C VAL A 78 1.26 17.93 8.18
N ASN A 79 0.17 18.39 8.80
CA ASN A 79 0.23 19.05 10.10
C ASN A 79 0.62 18.05 11.19
N SER A 80 1.81 18.22 11.76
CA SER A 80 2.34 17.34 12.82
C SER A 80 1.56 17.34 14.14
N ALA A 81 0.75 18.38 14.39
CA ALA A 81 -0.08 18.49 15.60
C ALA A 81 -1.39 17.69 15.51
N VAL A 82 -1.80 17.27 14.31
CA VAL A 82 -3.07 16.57 14.07
C VAL A 82 -2.78 15.14 13.65
N MET A 83 -3.26 14.16 14.42
CA MET A 83 -3.22 12.75 14.01
C MET A 83 -4.31 12.49 12.95
N LYS A 84 -3.91 11.97 11.79
CA LYS A 84 -4.88 11.51 10.77
C LYS A 84 -5.14 10.03 10.97
N VAL A 85 -6.38 9.66 11.21
CA VAL A 85 -6.78 8.26 11.46
C VAL A 85 -7.45 7.70 10.22
N PHE A 86 -6.94 6.58 9.75
CA PHE A 86 -7.47 5.84 8.62
C PHE A 86 -7.81 4.39 9.01
N HIS A 87 -8.44 3.67 8.09
CA HIS A 87 -8.56 2.23 8.15
C HIS A 87 -8.08 1.59 6.85
N ALA A 88 -7.04 0.76 6.91
CA ALA A 88 -6.47 0.08 5.73
C ALA A 88 -6.01 1.04 4.62
N CYS A 89 -5.23 2.06 4.99
CA CYS A 89 -5.06 3.30 4.21
C CYS A 89 -4.16 3.21 2.97
N SER A 90 -3.78 2.00 2.55
CA SER A 90 -2.72 1.83 1.54
C SER A 90 -3.07 2.44 0.19
N GLU A 91 -4.35 2.43 -0.21
CA GLU A 91 -4.80 3.06 -1.44
C GLU A 91 -5.11 4.56 -1.25
N ASP A 92 -5.54 4.99 -0.07
CA ASP A 92 -5.73 6.41 0.26
C ASP A 92 -4.43 7.21 0.13
N LEU A 93 -3.29 6.61 0.49
CA LEU A 93 -1.98 7.24 0.30
C LEU A 93 -1.72 7.61 -1.17
N ASP A 94 -2.16 6.77 -2.12
CA ASP A 94 -2.06 7.03 -3.56
C ASP A 94 -2.99 8.18 -4.00
N VAL A 95 -4.20 8.23 -3.41
CA VAL A 95 -5.16 9.33 -3.62
C VAL A 95 -4.57 10.66 -3.16
N PHE A 96 -4.00 10.73 -1.95
CA PHE A 96 -3.41 11.96 -1.43
C PHE A 96 -2.13 12.38 -2.14
N ASP A 97 -1.27 11.44 -2.50
CA ASP A 97 -0.08 11.76 -3.31
C ASP A 97 -0.48 12.34 -4.66
N ARG A 98 -1.46 11.74 -5.34
CA ARG A 98 -1.95 12.24 -6.62
C ARG A 98 -2.62 13.61 -6.52
N LEU A 99 -3.50 13.79 -5.52
CA LEU A 99 -4.33 14.98 -5.40
C LEU A 99 -3.58 16.16 -4.78
N LEU A 100 -2.77 15.92 -3.74
CA LEU A 100 -2.12 16.95 -2.93
C LEU A 100 -0.60 17.02 -3.14
N GLY A 101 0.00 16.00 -3.75
CA GLY A 101 1.45 15.87 -3.89
C GLY A 101 2.17 15.64 -2.55
N VAL A 102 1.46 15.11 -1.55
CA VAL A 102 1.98 14.78 -0.22
C VAL A 102 1.30 13.53 0.33
N LEU A 103 2.03 12.78 1.15
CA LEU A 103 1.46 11.71 1.97
C LEU A 103 1.04 12.29 3.33
N PRO A 104 -0.15 11.93 3.86
CA PRO A 104 -0.54 12.32 5.21
C PRO A 104 0.51 11.91 6.25
N THR A 105 0.81 12.79 7.20
CA THR A 105 1.73 12.51 8.30
C THR A 105 1.55 13.49 9.47
N PRO A 106 1.61 13.04 10.74
CA PRO A 106 1.55 11.65 11.18
C PRO A 106 0.17 11.06 10.88
N PHE A 107 0.11 9.75 10.71
CA PHE A 107 -1.17 9.05 10.59
C PHE A 107 -1.15 7.73 11.34
N TYR A 108 -2.34 7.21 11.59
CA TYR A 108 -2.57 5.96 12.28
C TYR A 108 -3.58 5.12 11.49
N ASP A 109 -3.22 3.89 11.19
CA ASP A 109 -4.09 2.92 10.54
C ASP A 109 -4.69 1.97 11.59
N THR A 110 -6.00 2.06 11.77
CA THR A 110 -6.72 1.21 12.73
C THR A 110 -6.68 -0.29 12.41
N GLN A 111 -6.46 -0.68 11.15
CA GLN A 111 -6.26 -2.08 10.77
C GLN A 111 -4.90 -2.60 11.26
N ILE A 112 -3.85 -1.78 11.16
CA ILE A 112 -2.54 -2.09 11.76
C ILE A 112 -2.67 -2.14 13.28
N GLY A 113 -3.29 -1.12 13.87
CA GLY A 113 -3.54 -1.05 15.31
C GLY A 113 -4.24 -2.29 15.85
N GLU A 114 -5.20 -2.83 15.11
CA GLU A 114 -5.98 -3.97 15.55
C GLU A 114 -5.18 -5.28 15.58
N ALA A 115 -4.22 -5.42 14.66
CA ALA A 115 -3.34 -6.57 14.63
C ALA A 115 -2.51 -6.70 15.92
N TYR A 116 -2.22 -5.55 16.57
CA TYR A 116 -1.59 -5.49 17.89
C TYR A 116 -2.59 -5.52 19.04
N ALA A 117 -3.75 -4.89 18.89
CA ALA A 117 -4.73 -4.76 19.97
C ALA A 117 -5.43 -6.09 20.29
N SER A 118 -5.81 -6.88 19.28
CA SER A 118 -6.65 -8.08 19.45
C SER A 118 -6.18 -9.31 18.69
N ALA A 119 -4.96 -9.29 18.14
CA ALA A 119 -4.39 -10.36 17.31
C ALA A 119 -5.15 -10.65 16.00
N GLN A 120 -5.99 -9.71 15.53
CA GLN A 120 -6.72 -9.87 14.27
C GLN A 120 -5.98 -9.20 13.12
N TRP A 121 -5.39 -10.02 12.25
CA TRP A 121 -4.73 -9.54 11.03
C TRP A 121 -5.76 -9.14 9.97
N SER A 122 -5.54 -7.99 9.32
CA SER A 122 -6.38 -7.47 8.23
C SER A 122 -7.88 -7.45 8.58
N LEU A 123 -8.21 -6.97 9.80
CA LEU A 123 -9.61 -6.81 10.20
C LEU A 123 -10.29 -5.78 9.30
N SER A 124 -11.41 -6.14 8.70
CA SER A 124 -12.22 -5.22 7.88
C SER A 124 -12.90 -4.15 8.74
N TYR A 125 -13.12 -2.96 8.18
CA TYR A 125 -13.82 -1.86 8.81
C TYR A 125 -15.13 -2.27 9.51
N VAL A 126 -16.03 -2.98 8.81
CA VAL A 126 -17.31 -3.46 9.36
C VAL A 126 -17.12 -4.30 10.65
N LYS A 127 -16.12 -5.17 10.68
CA LYS A 127 -15.81 -5.99 11.86
C LYS A 127 -15.17 -5.16 12.97
N LEU A 128 -14.32 -4.19 12.62
CA LEU A 128 -13.74 -3.26 13.58
C LEU A 128 -14.84 -2.47 14.30
N ILE A 129 -15.77 -1.89 13.54
CA ILE A 129 -16.90 -1.14 14.11
C ILE A 129 -17.77 -2.02 15.00
N HIS A 130 -18.09 -3.24 14.55
CA HIS A 130 -18.84 -4.17 15.39
C HIS A 130 -18.09 -4.55 16.67
N GLU A 131 -16.77 -4.70 16.62
CA GLU A 131 -15.96 -5.09 17.79
C GLU A 131 -15.90 -3.99 18.85
N TYR A 132 -15.78 -2.74 18.44
CA TYR A 132 -15.61 -1.62 19.37
C TYR A 132 -16.93 -0.94 19.75
N LEU A 133 -17.83 -0.77 18.79
CA LEU A 133 -19.06 0.01 18.98
C LEU A 133 -20.32 -0.87 19.07
N ARG A 134 -20.22 -2.17 18.77
CA ARG A 134 -21.37 -3.10 18.70
C ARG A 134 -22.44 -2.65 17.70
N ILE A 135 -22.03 -1.92 16.67
CA ILE A 135 -22.88 -1.43 15.58
C ILE A 135 -22.71 -2.35 14.37
N GLU A 136 -23.83 -2.72 13.74
CA GLU A 136 -23.84 -3.38 12.44
C GLU A 136 -23.77 -2.34 11.32
N VAL A 137 -22.70 -2.37 10.54
CA VAL A 137 -22.54 -1.52 9.35
C VAL A 137 -23.05 -2.27 8.13
N ALA A 138 -24.02 -1.68 7.43
CA ALA A 138 -24.49 -2.20 6.15
C ALA A 138 -23.34 -2.14 5.11
N LYS A 139 -23.22 -3.16 4.26
CA LYS A 139 -22.16 -3.24 3.24
C LYS A 139 -22.52 -2.53 1.93
N ASP A 140 -23.53 -1.69 1.97
CA ASP A 140 -24.12 -1.08 0.80
C ASP A 140 -23.20 0.05 0.32
N GLU A 141 -23.15 0.33 -0.99
CA GLU A 141 -22.36 1.40 -1.63
C GLU A 141 -20.83 1.23 -1.84
N THR A 142 -20.16 0.20 -1.29
CA THR A 142 -18.70 -0.05 -1.49
C THR A 142 -18.22 -0.16 -2.96
N ARG A 143 -19.13 -0.33 -3.93
CA ARG A 143 -18.82 -0.46 -5.37
C ARG A 143 -19.63 0.51 -6.24
N SER A 144 -20.14 1.58 -5.64
CA SER A 144 -20.96 2.58 -6.34
C SER A 144 -20.13 3.49 -7.23
N ASP A 145 -20.79 4.20 -8.13
CA ASP A 145 -20.16 5.24 -8.92
C ASP A 145 -19.99 6.49 -8.05
N TRP A 146 -18.77 6.70 -7.55
CA TRP A 146 -18.39 7.86 -6.73
C TRP A 146 -18.09 9.12 -7.55
N THR A 147 -18.08 9.01 -8.89
CA THR A 147 -17.93 10.15 -9.80
C THR A 147 -19.27 10.72 -10.24
N GLN A 148 -20.37 10.02 -9.99
CA GLN A 148 -21.70 10.53 -10.30
C GLN A 148 -22.03 11.77 -9.48
N ARG A 149 -22.78 12.71 -10.06
CA ARG A 149 -23.34 13.86 -9.35
C ARG A 149 -24.81 14.09 -9.73
N PRO A 150 -25.68 14.42 -8.75
CA PRO A 150 -25.40 14.44 -7.30
C PRO A 150 -25.20 13.03 -6.71
N LEU A 151 -24.42 12.91 -5.64
CA LEU A 151 -24.38 11.67 -4.86
C LEU A 151 -25.72 11.42 -4.17
N THR A 152 -26.12 10.16 -4.05
CA THR A 152 -27.36 9.77 -3.35
C THR A 152 -27.21 9.96 -1.85
N ASP A 153 -28.33 10.08 -1.13
CA ASP A 153 -28.29 10.19 0.34
C ASP A 153 -27.74 8.91 1.00
N ALA A 154 -27.92 7.74 0.37
CA ALA A 154 -27.31 6.49 0.81
C ALA A 154 -25.79 6.54 0.71
N GLN A 155 -25.23 7.02 -0.42
CA GLN A 155 -23.78 7.20 -0.59
C GLN A 155 -23.21 8.18 0.43
N LYS A 156 -23.86 9.33 0.62
CA LYS A 156 -23.42 10.33 1.61
C LYS A 156 -23.43 9.76 3.02
N ARG A 157 -24.50 9.05 3.39
CA ARG A 157 -24.59 8.42 4.71
C ARG A 157 -23.52 7.35 4.90
N TYR A 158 -23.32 6.48 3.92
CA TYR A 158 -22.26 5.46 3.95
C TYR A 158 -20.89 6.10 4.21
N ALA A 159 -20.50 7.04 3.34
CA ALA A 159 -19.22 7.74 3.43
C ALA A 159 -19.04 8.50 4.75
N ALA A 160 -20.10 9.11 5.27
CA ALA A 160 -20.07 9.81 6.53
C ALA A 160 -19.85 8.88 7.74
N LEU A 161 -20.44 7.68 7.71
CA LEU A 161 -20.29 6.69 8.78
C LEU A 161 -18.85 6.14 8.85
N ASP A 162 -18.17 6.01 7.71
CA ASP A 162 -16.79 5.51 7.62
C ASP A 162 -15.81 6.33 8.46
N VAL A 163 -15.98 7.65 8.52
CA VAL A 163 -15.12 8.53 9.34
C VAL A 163 -15.67 8.79 10.74
N VAL A 164 -16.99 8.91 10.92
CA VAL A 164 -17.59 9.21 12.23
C VAL A 164 -17.35 8.07 13.22
N TYR A 165 -17.56 6.83 12.81
CA TYR A 165 -17.30 5.69 13.70
C TYR A 165 -15.81 5.47 13.89
N LEU A 166 -14.99 5.70 12.86
CA LEU A 166 -13.54 5.56 12.97
C LEU A 166 -12.94 6.51 14.02
N ALA A 167 -13.41 7.76 14.05
CA ALA A 167 -13.02 8.73 15.07
C ALA A 167 -13.39 8.28 16.50
N LYS A 168 -14.51 7.56 16.67
CA LYS A 168 -14.93 6.98 17.96
C LYS A 168 -14.11 5.73 18.34
N VAL A 169 -13.73 4.90 17.37
CA VAL A 169 -12.95 3.67 17.59
C VAL A 169 -11.50 3.99 17.99
N TYR A 170 -10.89 5.00 17.35
CA TYR A 170 -9.49 5.35 17.57
C TYR A 170 -9.08 5.49 19.05
N PRO A 171 -9.72 6.32 19.89
CA PRO A 171 -9.32 6.48 21.28
C PRO A 171 -9.44 5.18 22.08
N MET A 172 -10.43 4.34 21.78
CA MET A 172 -10.61 3.04 22.43
C MET A 172 -9.48 2.07 22.08
N GLN A 173 -9.09 2.02 20.80
CA GLN A 173 -7.99 1.17 20.34
C GLN A 173 -6.64 1.66 20.88
N VAL A 174 -6.39 2.97 20.90
CA VAL A 174 -5.19 3.55 21.51
C VAL A 174 -5.09 3.19 22.99
N ALA A 175 -6.20 3.25 23.74
CA ALA A 175 -6.21 2.84 25.15
C ALA A 175 -5.79 1.37 25.33
N ARG A 176 -6.31 0.46 24.50
CA ARG A 176 -5.92 -0.97 24.50
C ARG A 176 -4.42 -1.14 24.18
N LEU A 177 -3.92 -0.44 23.18
CA LEU A 177 -2.50 -0.52 22.80
C LEU A 177 -1.56 0.05 23.87
N LYS A 178 -1.98 1.10 24.58
CA LYS A 178 -1.22 1.65 25.73
C LYS A 178 -1.15 0.65 26.88
N ASP A 179 -2.26 -0.02 27.21
CA ASP A 179 -2.28 -1.08 28.23
C ASP A 179 -1.33 -2.23 27.87
N LYS A 180 -1.30 -2.62 26.59
CA LYS A 180 -0.36 -3.61 26.05
C LYS A 180 1.08 -3.11 25.87
N LYS A 181 1.35 -1.81 26.05
CA LYS A 181 2.63 -1.16 25.75
C LYS A 181 3.11 -1.38 24.30
N MET A 182 2.18 -1.40 23.35
CA MET A 182 2.42 -1.67 21.92
C MET A 182 2.00 -0.52 21.00
N LEU A 183 1.62 0.64 21.56
CA LEU A 183 1.23 1.80 20.75
C LEU A 183 2.36 2.24 19.81
N GLU A 184 3.59 2.32 20.31
CA GLU A 184 4.75 2.73 19.50
C GLU A 184 5.03 1.74 18.36
N TRP A 185 4.75 0.45 18.57
CA TRP A 185 4.94 -0.56 17.52
C TRP A 185 3.95 -0.36 16.38
N ALA A 186 2.69 -0.08 16.73
CA ALA A 186 1.66 0.23 15.74
C ALA A 186 1.98 1.52 14.97
N LEU A 187 2.49 2.55 15.65
CA LEU A 187 2.88 3.81 15.01
C LEU A 187 4.08 3.64 14.06
N GLU A 188 5.11 2.88 14.47
CA GLU A 188 6.26 2.55 13.63
C GLU A 188 5.84 1.77 12.37
N ASP A 189 4.88 0.85 12.50
CA ASP A 189 4.33 0.10 11.38
C ASP A 189 3.45 0.95 10.45
N CYS A 190 2.71 1.93 10.99
CA CYS A 190 2.00 2.90 10.17
C CYS A 190 2.98 3.73 9.34
N GLU A 191 4.05 4.23 9.96
CA GLU A 191 5.10 4.98 9.28
C GLU A 191 5.78 4.16 8.17
N THR A 192 5.96 2.86 8.39
CA THR A 192 6.49 1.92 7.39
C THR A 192 5.61 1.84 6.13
N LEU A 193 4.30 2.13 6.20
CA LEU A 193 3.45 2.16 5.00
C LEU A 193 3.86 3.27 4.03
N LYS A 194 4.41 4.40 4.49
CA LYS A 194 4.94 5.45 3.59
C LYS A 194 6.13 4.95 2.78
N TRP A 195 7.05 4.27 3.45
CA TRP A 195 8.18 3.65 2.78
C TRP A 195 7.72 2.57 1.79
N GLN A 196 6.77 1.72 2.18
CA GLN A 196 6.20 0.72 1.28
C GLN A 196 5.52 1.36 0.05
N TYR A 197 4.78 2.45 0.25
CA TYR A 197 4.18 3.22 -0.84
C TYR A 197 5.25 3.73 -1.81
N GLN A 198 6.29 4.41 -1.30
CA GLN A 198 7.39 4.93 -2.12
C GLN A 198 8.06 3.82 -2.94
N MET A 199 8.43 2.71 -2.30
CA MET A 199 9.03 1.55 -2.98
C MET A 199 8.10 0.94 -4.04
N ASN A 200 6.79 0.91 -3.78
CA ASN A 200 5.82 0.37 -4.73
C ASN A 200 5.48 1.35 -5.88
N SER A 201 5.60 2.66 -5.65
CA SER A 201 5.34 3.69 -6.66
C SER A 201 6.50 3.90 -7.64
N ASP A 202 7.73 3.55 -7.23
CA ASP A 202 8.92 3.71 -8.06
C ASP A 202 9.19 2.44 -8.89
N PRO A 203 9.05 2.49 -10.24
CA PRO A 203 9.33 1.36 -11.10
C PRO A 203 10.78 0.87 -11.02
N GLU A 204 11.73 1.71 -10.63
CA GLU A 204 13.14 1.33 -10.43
C GLU A 204 13.33 0.43 -9.20
N GLN A 205 12.46 0.54 -8.20
CA GLN A 205 12.54 -0.25 -6.96
C GLN A 205 11.75 -1.55 -7.05
N ASN A 206 10.63 -1.59 -7.79
CA ASN A 206 9.67 -2.70 -7.73
C ASN A 206 9.75 -3.68 -8.92
N TRP A 207 10.52 -3.41 -9.98
CA TRP A 207 10.59 -4.27 -11.18
C TRP A 207 11.03 -5.71 -10.87
N SER A 208 11.87 -5.88 -9.84
CA SER A 208 12.38 -7.19 -9.39
C SER A 208 11.28 -8.11 -8.87
N GLY A 209 10.11 -7.56 -8.53
CA GLY A 209 8.92 -8.30 -8.11
C GLY A 209 8.24 -9.11 -9.22
N VAL A 210 8.62 -8.94 -10.49
CA VAL A 210 8.09 -9.73 -11.61
C VAL A 210 8.35 -11.22 -11.37
N LYS A 211 7.27 -12.01 -11.40
CA LYS A 211 7.32 -13.44 -11.09
C LYS A 211 8.36 -14.15 -11.96
N THR A 212 9.23 -14.93 -11.33
CA THR A 212 10.34 -15.68 -11.96
C THR A 212 11.38 -14.82 -12.71
N ALA A 213 11.46 -13.51 -12.43
CA ALA A 213 12.52 -12.66 -12.99
C ALA A 213 13.92 -13.21 -12.73
N TRP A 214 14.18 -13.76 -11.53
CA TRP A 214 15.45 -14.40 -11.14
C TRP A 214 15.95 -15.53 -12.05
N ARG A 215 15.11 -16.06 -12.96
CA ARG A 215 15.49 -17.09 -13.94
C ARG A 215 16.07 -16.53 -15.24
N LEU A 216 16.02 -15.21 -15.43
CA LEU A 216 16.52 -14.56 -16.64
C LEU A 216 18.05 -14.43 -16.58
N SER A 217 18.68 -14.38 -17.76
CA SER A 217 20.10 -14.01 -17.88
C SER A 217 20.32 -12.55 -17.44
N PRO A 218 21.56 -12.11 -17.15
CA PRO A 218 21.85 -10.71 -16.86
C PRO A 218 21.33 -9.73 -17.94
N GLU A 219 21.47 -10.10 -19.22
CA GLU A 219 20.91 -9.34 -20.35
C GLU A 219 19.38 -9.29 -20.28
N GLY A 220 18.73 -10.44 -20.04
CA GLY A 220 17.29 -10.52 -19.91
C GLY A 220 16.76 -9.73 -18.72
N LEU A 221 17.45 -9.75 -17.57
CA LEU A 221 17.12 -8.93 -16.41
C LEU A 221 17.24 -7.44 -16.71
N THR A 222 18.31 -7.05 -17.40
CA THR A 222 18.52 -5.66 -17.82
C THR A 222 17.40 -5.20 -18.75
N LEU A 223 17.04 -6.02 -19.75
CA LEU A 223 15.93 -5.73 -20.65
C LEU A 223 14.59 -5.68 -19.90
N LEU A 224 14.34 -6.62 -18.98
CA LEU A 224 13.12 -6.64 -18.17
C LEU A 224 12.98 -5.34 -17.38
N ARG A 225 14.03 -4.89 -16.70
CA ARG A 225 14.05 -3.63 -15.94
C ARG A 225 13.71 -2.45 -16.85
N LEU A 226 14.41 -2.31 -17.98
CA LEU A 226 14.18 -1.21 -18.93
C LEU A 226 12.75 -1.18 -19.48
N LEU A 227 12.21 -2.34 -19.87
CA LEU A 227 10.84 -2.44 -20.37
C LEU A 227 9.81 -2.20 -19.26
N PHE A 228 10.10 -2.61 -18.04
CA PHE A 228 9.22 -2.39 -16.89
C PHE A 228 9.06 -0.90 -16.58
N ILE A 229 10.19 -0.17 -16.54
CA ILE A 229 10.22 1.28 -16.32
C ILE A 229 9.49 2.00 -17.44
N TRP A 230 9.86 1.70 -18.70
CA TRP A 230 9.20 2.29 -19.86
C TRP A 230 7.69 2.05 -19.85
N ARG A 231 7.25 0.83 -19.52
CA ARG A 231 5.82 0.51 -19.43
C ARG A 231 5.13 1.38 -18.38
N ASP A 232 5.74 1.57 -17.22
CA ASP A 232 5.17 2.42 -16.17
C ASP A 232 5.02 3.87 -16.64
N GLU A 233 6.06 4.42 -17.28
CA GLU A 233 6.05 5.76 -17.88
C GLU A 233 4.94 5.91 -18.95
N GLN A 234 4.80 4.93 -19.85
CA GLN A 234 3.75 4.96 -20.87
C GLN A 234 2.36 4.86 -20.25
N ALA A 235 2.19 4.00 -19.25
CA ALA A 235 0.92 3.82 -18.57
C ALA A 235 0.48 5.09 -17.83
N ARG A 236 1.43 5.81 -17.20
CA ARG A 236 1.18 7.14 -16.61
C ARG A 236 0.83 8.19 -17.67
N LYS A 237 1.58 8.22 -18.78
CA LYS A 237 1.40 9.19 -19.86
C LYS A 237 0.05 9.05 -20.55
N GLU A 238 -0.37 7.82 -20.81
CA GLU A 238 -1.66 7.51 -21.44
C GLU A 238 -2.82 7.44 -20.44
N ASP A 239 -2.51 7.51 -19.13
CA ASP A 239 -3.43 7.27 -18.01
C ASP A 239 -4.26 5.99 -18.19
N VAL A 240 -3.58 4.86 -18.43
CA VAL A 240 -4.19 3.54 -18.58
C VAL A 240 -3.53 2.51 -17.66
N PRO A 241 -4.22 1.44 -17.25
CA PRO A 241 -3.64 0.38 -16.45
C PRO A 241 -2.39 -0.22 -17.13
N LYS A 242 -1.33 -0.47 -16.35
CA LYS A 242 -0.03 -0.99 -16.84
C LYS A 242 -0.18 -2.21 -17.74
N GLY A 243 -1.11 -3.11 -17.41
CA GLY A 243 -1.39 -4.33 -18.17
C GLY A 243 -2.01 -4.09 -19.57
N GLN A 244 -2.61 -2.93 -19.82
CA GLN A 244 -3.09 -2.55 -21.16
C GLN A 244 -1.92 -2.21 -22.10
N ILE A 245 -0.85 -1.59 -21.57
CA ILE A 245 0.41 -1.39 -22.31
C ILE A 245 1.03 -2.75 -22.59
N LEU A 246 1.55 -3.43 -21.55
CA LEU A 246 2.07 -4.81 -21.61
C LEU A 246 1.92 -5.49 -20.24
N LYS A 247 1.48 -6.76 -20.24
CA LYS A 247 1.40 -7.56 -19.00
C LYS A 247 2.79 -7.94 -18.51
N ASP A 248 2.95 -8.16 -17.20
CA ASP A 248 4.21 -8.64 -16.59
C ASP A 248 4.72 -9.91 -17.29
N ARG A 249 3.81 -10.83 -17.64
CA ARG A 249 4.15 -12.07 -18.34
C ARG A 249 4.75 -11.80 -19.72
N THR A 250 4.22 -10.83 -20.45
CA THR A 250 4.72 -10.42 -21.76
C THR A 250 6.10 -9.77 -21.64
N LEU A 251 6.29 -8.87 -20.67
CA LEU A 251 7.61 -8.27 -20.39
C LEU A 251 8.67 -9.34 -20.12
N TRP A 252 8.35 -10.28 -19.22
CA TRP A 252 9.23 -11.40 -18.88
C TRP A 252 9.53 -12.29 -20.10
N SER A 253 8.52 -12.55 -20.94
CA SER A 253 8.69 -13.38 -22.14
C SER A 253 9.59 -12.70 -23.18
N ILE A 254 9.43 -11.39 -23.38
CA ILE A 254 10.30 -10.61 -24.27
C ILE A 254 11.74 -10.62 -23.74
N ALA A 255 11.90 -10.37 -22.45
CA ALA A 255 13.19 -10.40 -21.75
C ALA A 255 13.90 -11.76 -21.87
N LYS A 256 13.15 -12.87 -21.87
CA LYS A 256 13.69 -14.23 -22.06
C LYS A 256 14.13 -14.50 -23.50
N ILE A 257 13.41 -13.96 -24.48
CA ILE A 257 13.62 -14.26 -25.91
C ILE A 257 14.66 -13.32 -26.54
N LEU A 258 14.82 -12.09 -26.03
CA LEU A 258 15.72 -11.05 -26.57
C LEU A 258 15.50 -10.81 -28.08
N PRO A 259 14.27 -10.45 -28.50
CA PRO A 259 13.90 -10.42 -29.92
C PRO A 259 14.67 -9.36 -30.70
N THR A 260 15.15 -9.71 -31.90
CA THR A 260 15.94 -8.81 -32.77
C THR A 260 15.17 -8.25 -33.97
N HIS A 261 13.91 -8.64 -34.13
CA HIS A 261 13.03 -8.19 -35.22
C HIS A 261 11.57 -8.41 -34.83
N HIS A 262 10.63 -7.72 -35.50
CA HIS A 262 9.20 -7.79 -35.19
C HIS A 262 8.62 -9.20 -35.13
N LYS A 263 9.06 -10.12 -36.01
CA LYS A 263 8.55 -11.50 -36.01
C LYS A 263 8.94 -12.28 -34.74
N ALA A 264 10.08 -11.97 -34.13
CA ALA A 264 10.48 -12.56 -32.84
C ALA A 264 9.63 -11.99 -31.70
N ILE A 265 9.17 -10.75 -31.80
CA ILE A 265 8.29 -10.17 -30.77
C ILE A 265 6.95 -10.94 -30.72
N SER A 266 6.41 -11.37 -31.86
CA SER A 266 5.13 -12.13 -31.88
C SER A 266 5.19 -13.52 -31.23
N THR A 267 6.38 -14.05 -30.90
CA THR A 267 6.50 -15.30 -30.15
C THR A 267 6.45 -15.09 -28.63
N ALA A 268 6.44 -13.83 -28.17
CA ALA A 268 6.29 -13.52 -26.76
C ALA A 268 4.90 -13.88 -26.25
N GLU A 269 4.83 -14.36 -25.02
CA GLU A 269 3.57 -14.77 -24.40
C GLU A 269 2.63 -13.58 -24.17
N GLU A 270 1.35 -13.79 -24.47
CA GLU A 270 0.25 -12.84 -24.25
C GLU A 270 0.35 -11.49 -24.99
N ILE A 271 1.29 -11.33 -25.92
CA ILE A 271 1.34 -10.11 -26.74
C ILE A 271 0.24 -10.12 -27.80
N THR A 272 -0.47 -9.01 -27.93
CA THR A 272 -1.47 -8.83 -29.00
C THR A 272 -0.84 -8.22 -30.25
N GLY A 273 -1.41 -8.48 -31.43
CA GLY A 273 -0.94 -7.85 -32.68
C GLY A 273 -1.02 -6.32 -32.67
N ARG A 274 -1.98 -5.75 -31.92
CA ARG A 274 -2.06 -4.29 -31.69
C ARG A 274 -0.85 -3.79 -30.90
N GLN A 275 -0.53 -4.43 -29.77
CA GLN A 275 0.63 -4.07 -28.94
C GLN A 275 1.95 -4.24 -29.70
N GLN A 276 2.09 -5.29 -30.50
CA GLN A 276 3.26 -5.49 -31.35
C GLN A 276 3.44 -4.34 -32.35
N ARG A 277 2.36 -3.86 -32.96
CA ARG A 277 2.41 -2.74 -33.91
C ARG A 277 2.71 -1.41 -33.23
N LEU A 278 2.17 -1.18 -32.02
CA LEU A 278 2.36 0.06 -31.28
C LEU A 278 3.73 0.17 -30.63
N TYR A 279 4.20 -0.93 -30.02
CA TYR A 279 5.34 -0.92 -29.11
C TYR A 279 6.55 -1.71 -29.63
N GLY A 280 6.43 -2.32 -30.81
CA GLY A 280 7.47 -3.19 -31.37
C GLY A 280 8.79 -2.46 -31.61
N GLU A 281 8.75 -1.25 -32.16
CA GLU A 281 9.95 -0.41 -32.37
C GLU A 281 10.65 -0.17 -31.04
N THR A 282 9.93 0.30 -30.02
CA THR A 282 10.48 0.58 -28.69
C THR A 282 11.06 -0.67 -28.02
N ILE A 283 10.42 -1.84 -28.18
CA ILE A 283 10.99 -3.10 -27.67
C ILE A 283 12.34 -3.39 -28.34
N LEU A 284 12.43 -3.25 -29.67
CA LEU A 284 13.67 -3.49 -30.41
C LEU A 284 14.76 -2.47 -30.05
N GLU A 285 14.40 -1.21 -29.85
CA GLU A 285 15.32 -0.18 -29.36
C GLU A 285 15.90 -0.57 -28.00
N LYS A 286 15.07 -1.00 -27.04
CA LYS A 286 15.56 -1.44 -25.71
C LYS A 286 16.43 -2.69 -25.81
N VAL A 287 16.12 -3.63 -26.70
CA VAL A 287 16.98 -4.79 -26.97
C VAL A 287 18.32 -4.34 -27.55
N ALA A 288 18.34 -3.40 -28.49
CA ALA A 288 19.56 -2.86 -29.08
C ALA A 288 20.44 -2.18 -28.01
N MET A 289 19.84 -1.34 -27.16
CA MET A 289 20.54 -0.72 -26.03
C MET A 289 21.22 -1.77 -25.14
N VAL A 290 20.51 -2.83 -24.76
CA VAL A 290 21.09 -3.89 -23.92
C VAL A 290 22.26 -4.59 -24.59
N LYS A 291 22.22 -4.77 -25.92
CA LYS A 291 23.30 -5.43 -26.68
C LYS A 291 24.56 -4.59 -26.84
N GLU A 292 24.45 -3.28 -26.67
CA GLU A 292 25.59 -2.35 -26.70
C GLU A 292 26.31 -2.26 -25.35
N LEU A 293 25.67 -2.72 -24.27
CA LEU A 293 26.26 -2.72 -22.94
C LEU A 293 27.36 -3.79 -22.82
N SER A 294 28.36 -3.46 -22.01
CA SER A 294 29.38 -4.38 -21.53
C SER A 294 28.84 -5.27 -20.39
N ALA A 295 29.54 -6.37 -20.09
CA ALA A 295 29.07 -7.36 -19.12
C ALA A 295 28.97 -6.81 -17.68
N ASP A 296 29.78 -5.81 -17.35
CA ASP A 296 29.78 -5.11 -16.06
C ASP A 296 28.68 -4.04 -15.94
N GLU A 297 28.07 -3.63 -17.05
CA GLU A 297 26.91 -2.73 -17.05
C GLU A 297 25.57 -3.47 -16.90
N TYR A 298 25.57 -4.81 -16.99
CA TYR A 298 24.36 -5.60 -16.83
C TYR A 298 23.84 -5.59 -15.40
N GLN A 299 22.52 -5.69 -15.30
CA GLN A 299 21.84 -5.90 -14.04
C GLN A 299 22.35 -7.18 -13.36
N MET A 300 22.75 -7.04 -12.10
CA MET A 300 23.18 -8.18 -11.29
C MET A 300 22.04 -9.21 -11.17
N PRO A 301 22.37 -10.51 -11.14
CA PRO A 301 21.39 -11.57 -10.93
C PRO A 301 20.54 -11.32 -9.68
N LEU A 302 19.23 -11.51 -9.81
CA LEU A 302 18.34 -11.46 -8.66
C LEU A 302 18.49 -12.71 -7.79
N GLU A 303 18.22 -12.57 -6.50
CA GLU A 303 18.21 -13.70 -5.58
C GLU A 303 17.16 -14.73 -5.98
N ALA A 304 17.59 -15.98 -6.10
CA ALA A 304 16.67 -17.10 -6.27
C ALA A 304 15.92 -17.37 -4.96
N PRO A 305 14.66 -17.85 -5.00
CA PRO A 305 13.93 -18.26 -3.82
C PRO A 305 14.73 -19.25 -2.96
N LEU A 306 14.47 -19.25 -1.65
CA LEU A 306 15.12 -20.19 -0.73
C LEU A 306 15.04 -21.64 -1.26
N PRO A 307 16.15 -22.39 -1.23
CA PRO A 307 16.19 -23.76 -1.72
C PRO A 307 15.41 -24.69 -0.77
N SER A 308 15.04 -25.89 -1.25
CA SER A 308 14.23 -26.84 -0.47
C SER A 308 14.92 -27.28 0.83
N GLN A 309 16.25 -27.27 0.87
CA GLN A 309 17.06 -27.58 2.06
C GLN A 309 16.83 -26.59 3.21
N ALA A 310 16.45 -25.34 2.91
CA ALA A 310 16.10 -24.34 3.93
C ALA A 310 14.67 -24.52 4.48
N GLY A 311 13.93 -25.55 4.02
CA GLY A 311 12.52 -25.77 4.37
C GLY A 311 12.27 -26.01 5.86
N GLU A 312 13.07 -26.87 6.50
CA GLU A 312 12.94 -27.15 7.94
C GLU A 312 13.31 -25.92 8.78
N LEU A 313 14.38 -25.19 8.42
CA LEU A 313 14.75 -23.94 9.06
C LEU A 313 13.63 -22.89 8.93
N THR A 314 13.07 -22.73 7.73
CA THR A 314 11.94 -21.83 7.47
C THR A 314 10.75 -22.17 8.37
N LYS A 315 10.43 -23.45 8.53
CA LYS A 315 9.33 -23.92 9.38
C LYS A 315 9.61 -23.65 10.85
N ALA A 316 10.82 -23.89 11.32
CA ALA A 316 11.23 -23.65 12.70
C ALA A 316 11.19 -22.16 13.07
N VAL A 317 11.71 -21.28 12.20
CA VAL A 317 11.66 -19.83 12.39
C VAL A 317 10.22 -19.32 12.41
N LYS A 318 9.36 -19.77 11.48
CA LYS A 318 7.92 -19.41 11.50
C LYS A 318 7.21 -19.87 12.77
N ALA A 319 7.50 -21.07 13.25
CA ALA A 319 6.94 -21.57 14.50
C ALA A 319 7.39 -20.73 15.71
N PHE A 320 8.66 -20.29 15.73
CA PHE A 320 9.16 -19.39 16.76
C PHE A 320 8.45 -18.05 16.78
N VAL A 321 8.28 -17.40 15.62
CA VAL A 321 7.54 -16.13 15.51
C VAL A 321 6.09 -16.29 15.95
N ARG A 322 5.43 -17.38 15.52
CA ARG A 322 4.05 -17.67 15.94
C ARG A 322 3.93 -17.82 17.46
N GLY A 323 4.81 -18.60 18.10
CA GLY A 323 4.77 -18.79 19.55
C GLY A 323 4.99 -17.48 20.33
N ARG A 324 5.86 -16.59 19.83
CA ARG A 324 6.03 -15.24 20.41
C ARG A 324 4.77 -14.40 20.22
N ALA A 325 4.20 -14.38 19.01
CA ALA A 325 2.98 -13.64 18.72
C ALA A 325 1.81 -14.08 19.62
N GLU A 326 1.62 -15.39 19.80
CA GLU A 326 0.61 -15.98 20.71
C GLU A 326 0.84 -15.55 22.17
N THR A 327 2.08 -15.62 22.65
CA THR A 327 2.44 -15.19 24.02
C THR A 327 2.14 -13.71 24.25
N MET A 328 2.28 -12.89 23.21
CA MET A 328 2.08 -11.43 23.26
C MET A 328 0.65 -11.02 22.88
N GLY A 329 -0.20 -11.99 22.52
CA GLY A 329 -1.56 -11.76 22.07
C GLY A 329 -1.65 -10.84 20.86
N VAL A 330 -0.75 -10.99 19.87
CA VAL A 330 -0.75 -10.22 18.63
C VAL A 330 -0.85 -11.13 17.41
N ALA A 331 -1.20 -10.57 16.25
CA ALA A 331 -1.21 -11.30 15.01
C ALA A 331 0.23 -11.70 14.59
N PRO A 332 0.50 -12.96 14.23
CA PRO A 332 1.82 -13.38 13.75
C PRO A 332 2.32 -12.56 12.55
N GLU A 333 1.41 -12.14 11.67
CA GLU A 333 1.71 -11.32 10.49
C GLU A 333 2.13 -9.89 10.84
N ALA A 334 1.64 -9.33 11.94
CA ALA A 334 2.08 -8.03 12.46
C ALA A 334 3.50 -8.11 13.01
N MET A 335 3.83 -9.23 13.67
CA MET A 335 5.20 -9.48 14.11
C MET A 335 6.17 -9.55 12.93
N MET A 336 5.88 -10.39 11.93
CA MET A 336 6.72 -10.45 10.74
C MET A 336 6.00 -11.08 9.55
N LYS A 337 5.80 -10.29 8.48
CA LYS A 337 5.27 -10.80 7.21
C LYS A 337 6.21 -11.84 6.61
N ARG A 338 5.65 -12.81 5.87
CA ARG A 338 6.42 -13.86 5.19
C ARG A 338 7.57 -13.31 4.32
N LYS A 339 7.35 -12.21 3.60
CA LYS A 339 8.36 -11.58 2.73
C LYS A 339 9.55 -11.03 3.52
N LEU A 340 9.32 -10.59 4.76
CA LEU A 340 10.36 -10.08 5.66
C LEU A 340 11.14 -11.21 6.35
N LEU A 341 10.52 -12.37 6.54
CA LEU A 341 11.19 -13.56 7.11
C LEU A 341 12.22 -14.18 6.16
N GLU A 342 12.03 -14.07 4.85
CA GLU A 342 12.87 -14.74 3.87
C GLU A 342 14.35 -14.27 3.93
N PRO A 343 14.68 -12.96 3.98
CA PRO A 343 16.05 -12.49 4.19
C PRO A 343 16.70 -13.03 5.49
N VAL A 344 15.95 -13.12 6.59
CA VAL A 344 16.47 -13.63 7.88
C VAL A 344 16.80 -15.11 7.77
N VAL A 345 15.89 -15.89 7.18
CA VAL A 345 16.12 -17.33 6.98
C VAL A 345 17.28 -17.56 6.01
N ARG A 346 17.41 -16.74 4.97
CA ARG A 346 18.55 -16.81 4.04
C ARG A 346 19.87 -16.55 4.75
N HIS A 347 19.94 -15.47 5.53
CA HIS A 347 21.11 -15.16 6.35
C HIS A 347 21.52 -16.33 7.26
N LEU A 348 20.56 -16.96 7.92
CA LEU A 348 20.81 -18.13 8.76
C LEU A 348 21.25 -19.37 7.98
N PHE A 349 20.83 -19.49 6.71
CA PHE A 349 21.10 -20.64 5.87
C PHE A 349 22.47 -20.57 5.17
N ASP A 350 22.82 -19.42 4.60
CA ASP A 350 24.02 -19.27 3.76
C ASP A 350 24.91 -18.06 4.12
N GLY A 351 24.56 -17.28 5.14
CA GLY A 351 25.32 -16.12 5.58
C GLY A 351 25.10 -14.86 4.76
N SER A 352 24.13 -14.83 3.84
CA SER A 352 23.77 -13.63 3.07
C SER A 352 23.50 -12.43 3.96
N ALA A 353 23.91 -11.23 3.54
CA ALA A 353 23.66 -10.02 4.30
C ALA A 353 22.16 -9.71 4.41
N ILE A 354 21.71 -9.22 5.56
CA ILE A 354 20.36 -8.69 5.74
C ILE A 354 20.37 -7.22 5.32
N ASP A 355 19.40 -6.83 4.49
CA ASP A 355 19.18 -5.43 4.16
C ASP A 355 18.51 -4.69 5.31
N TRP A 356 19.31 -3.91 6.04
CA TRP A 356 18.86 -3.08 7.16
C TRP A 356 18.35 -1.70 6.74
N GLN A 357 18.34 -1.38 5.45
CA GLN A 357 17.74 -0.12 4.96
C GLN A 357 16.22 -0.18 4.94
N ASN A 358 15.64 -1.38 4.97
CA ASN A 358 14.20 -1.57 5.06
C ASN A 358 13.71 -1.28 6.49
N PRO A 359 12.93 -0.21 6.73
CA PRO A 359 12.45 0.14 8.07
C PRO A 359 11.58 -0.96 8.69
N ALA A 360 10.92 -1.78 7.86
CA ALA A 360 10.16 -2.94 8.32
C ALA A 360 11.03 -4.07 8.91
N MET A 361 12.36 -3.93 8.92
CA MET A 361 13.33 -4.86 9.52
C MET A 361 14.04 -4.28 10.75
N THR A 362 13.83 -2.99 11.04
CA THR A 362 14.55 -2.23 12.08
C THR A 362 13.67 -1.96 13.30
N GLY A 363 14.13 -1.07 14.21
CA GLY A 363 13.36 -0.57 15.33
C GLY A 363 12.93 -1.68 16.30
N TRP A 364 11.71 -1.60 16.82
CA TRP A 364 11.23 -2.58 17.79
C TRP A 364 11.26 -4.01 17.24
N ARG A 365 11.01 -4.17 15.93
CA ARG A 365 10.95 -5.49 15.30
C ARG A 365 12.33 -6.14 15.23
N GLN A 366 13.38 -5.36 15.01
CA GLN A 366 14.75 -5.86 15.08
C GLN A 366 15.04 -6.45 16.47
N ASP A 367 14.74 -5.68 17.52
CA ASP A 367 15.06 -6.05 18.89
C ASP A 367 14.21 -7.21 19.41
N VAL A 368 12.92 -7.23 19.07
CA VAL A 368 11.95 -8.17 19.65
C VAL A 368 11.81 -9.46 18.84
N ILE A 369 12.07 -9.40 17.53
CA ILE A 369 11.85 -10.51 16.60
C ILE A 369 13.15 -10.93 15.91
N VAL A 370 13.82 -10.04 15.18
CA VAL A 370 14.96 -10.43 14.32
C VAL A 370 16.14 -10.93 15.15
N ASN A 371 16.62 -10.15 16.12
CA ASN A 371 17.75 -10.53 16.97
C ASN A 371 17.46 -11.84 17.74
N PRO A 372 16.29 -12.04 18.37
CA PRO A 372 15.96 -13.32 18.99
C PRO A 372 15.89 -14.51 18.04
N ILE A 373 15.49 -14.31 16.77
CA ILE A 373 15.59 -15.35 15.73
C ILE A 373 17.06 -15.68 15.48
N LEU A 374 17.88 -14.65 15.24
CA LEU A 374 19.30 -14.82 14.95
C LEU A 374 20.02 -15.54 16.09
N ASP A 375 19.81 -15.15 17.34
CA ASP A 375 20.44 -15.76 18.51
C ASP A 375 20.03 -17.22 18.70
N LYS A 376 18.75 -17.54 18.46
CA LYS A 376 18.22 -18.90 18.65
C LYS A 376 18.69 -19.88 17.58
N PHE A 377 18.79 -19.41 16.34
CA PHE A 377 19.03 -20.25 15.16
C PHE A 377 20.43 -20.08 14.58
N LYS A 378 21.31 -19.32 15.24
CA LYS A 378 22.71 -19.19 14.83
C LYS A 378 23.35 -20.58 14.76
N SER A 379 23.85 -20.93 13.58
CA SER A 379 24.69 -22.12 13.40
C SER A 379 25.91 -21.98 14.32
N SER A 380 26.13 -22.96 15.20
CA SER A 380 27.35 -23.05 16.03
C SER A 380 28.59 -23.28 15.18
#